data_AF-C5RA56-F1
#
_entry.id   AF-C5RA56-F1
#
_cell.length_a   1.000
_cell.length_b   1.000
_cell.length_c   1.000
_cell.angle_alpha   90.00
_cell.angle_beta   90.00
_cell.angle_gamma   90.00
#
_symmetry.space_group_name_H-M   'P 1'
#
loop_
_entity.id
_entity.type
_entity.pdbx_description
1 polymer ?
#
loop_
_entity_poly.entity_id
_entity_poly.type
_entity_poly.pdbx_seq_one_letter_code
_entity_poly.pdbx_strand_id
1 'polypeptide(L)'
;MDIKQSISFSAQLQAADNKPFVNFNGSVDESAVPSVNYYISNQDVYRANTKLFRDSLTTFQNTVFDAADKKATELASQASDTTVTTGETDVK
;
A
#
# COMPACT_ATOMS: atom_id res chain seq x y z
N MET A 1 -16.46 9.76 17.41
CA MET A 1 -15.33 8.87 17.06
C MET A 1 -15.39 8.71 15.56
N ASP A 2 -14.33 9.08 14.86
CA ASP A 2 -14.23 8.85 13.42
C ASP A 2 -13.49 7.52 13.22
N ILE A 3 -14.04 6.63 12.40
CA ILE A 3 -13.47 5.31 12.12
C ILE A 3 -12.93 5.35 10.70
N LYS A 4 -11.60 5.30 10.58
CA LYS A 4 -10.89 5.39 9.31
C LYS A 4 -10.43 4.00 8.85
N GLN A 5 -10.71 3.68 7.60
CA GLN A 5 -10.30 2.41 6.99
C GLN A 5 -8.89 2.53 6.43
N SER A 6 -8.06 1.52 6.65
CA SER A 6 -6.75 1.39 6.01
C SER A 6 -6.53 -0.02 5.48
N ILE A 7 -5.69 -0.15 4.45
CA ILE A 7 -5.20 -1.42 3.93
C ILE A 7 -3.79 -1.62 4.50
N SER A 8 -3.49 -2.79 5.06
CA SER A 8 -2.18 -3.09 5.66
C SER A 8 -1.46 -4.20 4.90
N PHE A 9 -0.14 -4.07 4.78
CA PHE A 9 0.75 -5.00 4.10
C PHE A 9 1.90 -5.39 5.02
N SER A 10 2.20 -6.68 5.11
CA SER A 10 3.33 -7.20 5.86
C SER A 10 4.01 -8.32 5.08
N ALA A 11 5.33 -8.28 4.99
CA ALA A 11 6.11 -9.35 4.37
C ALA A 11 7.44 -9.56 5.10
N GLN A 12 7.95 -10.78 5.08
CA GLN A 12 9.27 -11.11 5.62
C GLN A 12 10.15 -11.70 4.53
N LEU A 13 11.37 -11.18 4.42
CA LEU A 13 12.37 -11.69 3.50
C LEU A 13 13.31 -12.66 4.21
N GLN A 14 13.51 -13.81 3.58
CA GLN A 14 14.37 -14.88 4.07
C GLN A 14 15.43 -15.20 3.02
N ALA A 15 16.64 -15.55 3.48
CA ALA A 15 17.68 -16.07 2.60
C ALA A 15 17.35 -17.52 2.18
N ALA A 16 18.14 -18.08 1.26
CA ALA A 16 17.93 -19.43 0.74
C ALA A 16 17.96 -20.54 1.82
N ASP A 17 18.61 -20.28 2.95
CA ASP A 17 18.65 -21.17 4.13
C ASP A 17 17.52 -20.89 5.13
N ASN A 18 16.47 -20.18 4.72
CA ASN A 18 15.31 -19.77 5.51
C ASN A 18 15.63 -18.84 6.69
N LYS A 19 16.80 -18.19 6.71
CA LYS A 19 17.11 -17.18 7.73
C LYS A 19 16.40 -15.86 7.42
N PRO A 20 15.48 -15.38 8.26
CA PRO A 20 14.84 -14.09 8.07
C PRO A 20 15.82 -12.94 8.33
N PHE A 21 15.78 -11.92 7.48
CA PHE A 21 16.72 -10.80 7.59
C PHE A 21 16.14 -9.41 7.33
N VAL A 22 14.96 -9.30 6.70
CA VAL A 22 14.23 -8.03 6.56
C VAL A 22 12.74 -8.28 6.77
N ASN A 23 12.07 -7.33 7.41
CA ASN A 23 10.62 -7.29 7.46
C ASN A 23 10.15 -5.97 6.83
N PHE A 24 9.16 -6.08 5.96
CA PHE A 24 8.50 -4.99 5.27
C PHE A 24 7.13 -4.76 5.87
N ASN A 25 6.79 -3.49 6.09
CA ASN A 25 5.47 -3.07 6.53
C ASN A 25 5.02 -1.93 5.62
N GLY A 26 3.75 -1.95 5.24
CA GLY A 26 3.17 -0.90 4.43
C GLY A 26 1.70 -0.71 4.75
N SER A 27 1.19 0.45 4.39
CA SER A 27 -0.23 0.76 4.55
C SER A 27 -0.70 1.73 3.49
N VAL A 28 -2.00 1.72 3.21
CA VAL A 28 -2.71 2.76 2.45
C VAL A 28 -3.84 3.26 3.33
N ASP A 29 -3.87 4.57 3.59
CA ASP A 29 -4.90 5.19 4.43
C ASP A 29 -6.21 5.46 3.65
N GLU A 30 -7.21 6.06 4.32
CA GLU A 30 -8.50 6.36 3.70
C GLU A 30 -8.41 7.37 2.55
N SER A 31 -7.33 8.16 2.50
CA SER A 31 -7.06 9.18 1.47
C SER A 31 -6.18 8.64 0.34
N ALA A 32 -6.02 7.31 0.25
CA ALA A 32 -5.16 6.64 -0.72
C ALA A 32 -3.67 7.02 -0.59
N VAL A 33 -3.21 7.46 0.59
CA VAL A 33 -1.79 7.79 0.80
C VAL A 33 -1.03 6.53 1.22
N PRO A 34 -0.02 6.08 0.45
CA PRO A 34 0.78 4.92 0.79
C PRO A 34 1.89 5.28 1.81
N SER A 35 2.21 4.33 2.67
CA SER A 35 3.38 4.33 3.55
C SER A 35 4.11 3.01 3.40
N VAL A 36 5.44 3.05 3.30
CA VAL A 36 6.30 1.87 3.19
C VAL A 36 7.47 2.01 4.15
N ASN A 37 7.67 1.00 4.99
CA ASN A 37 8.75 0.93 5.96
C ASN A 37 9.38 -0.46 5.93
N TYR A 38 10.64 -0.54 6.35
CA TYR A 38 11.31 -1.82 6.53
C TYR A 38 12.25 -1.75 7.74
N TYR A 39 12.55 -2.91 8.30
CA TYR A 39 13.64 -3.05 9.26
C TYR A 39 14.48 -4.27 8.94
N ILE A 40 15.79 -4.14 9.10
CA ILE A 40 16.76 -5.22 8.94
C ILE A 40 16.88 -5.94 10.28
N SER A 41 16.46 -7.20 10.34
CA SER A 41 16.53 -8.02 11.56
C SER A 41 17.85 -8.77 11.69
N ASN A 42 18.58 -8.96 10.59
CA ASN A 42 19.88 -9.62 10.59
C ASN A 42 20.84 -8.94 9.60
N GLN A 43 21.80 -8.18 10.13
CA GLN A 43 22.70 -7.35 9.34
C GLN A 43 23.67 -8.16 8.48
N ASP A 44 24.14 -9.32 8.96
CA ASP A 44 25.12 -10.14 8.24
C ASP A 44 24.47 -10.83 7.04
N VAL A 45 23.28 -11.39 7.25
CA VAL A 45 22.49 -11.98 6.16
C VAL A 45 22.07 -10.90 5.15
N TYR A 46 21.68 -9.71 5.62
CA TYR A 46 21.38 -8.57 4.75
C TYR A 46 22.57 -8.19 3.85
N ARG A 47 23.77 -8.03 4.43
CA ARG A 47 24.99 -7.68 3.67
C ARG A 47 25.30 -8.70 2.57
N ALA A 48 25.05 -9.98 2.83
CA ALA A 48 25.23 -11.05 1.84
C ALA A 48 24.11 -11.11 0.78
N ASN A 49 22.95 -10.51 1.03
CA ASN A 49 21.73 -10.63 0.20
C ASN A 49 21.17 -9.27 -0.28
N THR A 50 22.01 -8.24 -0.42
CA THR A 50 21.56 -6.87 -0.76
C THR A 50 20.80 -6.77 -2.10
N LYS A 51 21.18 -7.56 -3.09
CA LYS A 51 20.45 -7.64 -4.38
C LYS A 51 19.03 -8.17 -4.17
N LEU A 52 18.89 -9.26 -3.43
CA LEU A 52 17.58 -9.85 -3.11
C LEU A 52 16.73 -8.84 -2.33
N PHE A 53 17.31 -8.17 -1.34
CA PHE A 53 16.64 -7.10 -0.61
C PHE A 53 16.09 -6.01 -1.54
N ARG A 54 16.92 -5.47 -2.45
CA ARG A 54 16.50 -4.40 -3.36
C ARG A 54 15.34 -4.86 -4.25
N ASP A 55 15.47 -6.03 -4.85
CA ASP A 55 14.46 -6.57 -5.77
C ASP A 55 13.12 -6.82 -5.02
N SER A 56 13.19 -7.33 -3.78
CA SER A 56 12.02 -7.49 -2.90
C SER A 56 11.43 -6.17 -2.41
N LEU A 57 12.25 -5.17 -2.09
CA LEU A 57 11.79 -3.84 -1.68
C LEU A 57 11.01 -3.17 -2.82
N THR A 58 11.52 -3.20 -4.05
CA THR A 58 10.79 -2.67 -5.22
C THR A 58 9.46 -3.39 -5.40
N THR A 59 9.44 -4.72 -5.28
CA THR A 59 8.21 -5.51 -5.40
C THR A 59 7.18 -5.13 -4.33
N PHE A 60 7.63 -4.99 -3.08
CA PHE A 60 6.78 -4.59 -1.97
C PHE A 60 6.24 -3.17 -2.16
N GLN A 61 7.10 -2.22 -2.53
CA GLN A 61 6.71 -0.85 -2.83
C GLN A 61 5.63 -0.80 -3.91
N ASN A 62 5.88 -1.43 -5.06
CA ASN A 62 4.92 -1.45 -6.17
C ASN A 62 3.57 -2.02 -5.73
N THR A 63 3.55 -3.07 -4.92
CA THR A 63 2.29 -3.65 -4.41
C THR A 63 1.50 -2.65 -3.56
N VAL A 64 2.17 -1.88 -2.71
CA VAL A 64 1.54 -0.84 -1.87
C VAL A 64 1.05 0.32 -2.74
N PHE A 65 1.84 0.77 -3.72
CA PHE A 65 1.45 1.83 -4.64
C PHE A 65 0.27 1.42 -5.54
N ASP A 66 0.26 0.20 -6.09
CA ASP A 66 -0.86 -0.31 -6.89
C ASP A 66 -2.17 -0.34 -6.08
N ALA A 67 -2.08 -0.61 -4.77
CA ALA A 67 -3.24 -0.56 -3.89
C ALA A 67 -3.71 0.88 -3.62
N ALA A 68 -2.77 1.82 -3.50
CA ALA A 68 -3.08 3.25 -3.41
C ALA A 68 -3.76 3.76 -4.69
N ASP A 69 -3.26 3.39 -5.87
CA ASP A 69 -3.85 3.79 -7.15
C ASP A 69 -5.28 3.24 -7.33
N LYS A 70 -5.50 1.99 -6.92
CA LYS A 70 -6.86 1.40 -6.88
C LYS A 70 -7.76 2.19 -5.95
N LYS A 71 -7.31 2.50 -4.73
CA LYS A 71 -8.09 3.27 -3.76
C LYS A 71 -8.40 4.67 -4.27
N ALA A 72 -7.45 5.35 -4.91
CA ALA A 72 -7.64 6.66 -5.51
C ALA A 72 -8.72 6.61 -6.61
N THR A 73 -8.71 5.56 -7.44
CA THR A 73 -9.72 5.34 -8.48
C THR A 73 -11.12 5.12 -7.88
N GLU A 74 -11.22 4.35 -6.81
CA GLU A 74 -12.49 4.15 -6.08
C GLU A 74 -13.04 5.48 -5.53
N LEU A 75 -12.18 6.30 -4.91
CA LEU A 75 -12.56 7.60 -4.35
C LEU A 75 -13.01 8.59 -5.45
N ALA A 76 -12.31 8.63 -6.59
CA ALA A 76 -12.68 9.47 -7.72
C ALA A 76 -14.03 9.06 -8.34
N SER A 77 -14.31 7.76 -8.38
CA SER A 77 -15.59 7.23 -8.88
C SER A 77 -16.76 7.63 -7.97
N GLN A 78 -16.57 7.57 -6.65
CA GLN A 78 -17.58 8.00 -5.67
C GLN A 78 -17.84 9.50 -5.71
N ALA A 79 -16.81 10.32 -5.96
CA ALA A 79 -16.98 11.77 -6.13
C ALA A 79 -17.81 12.12 -7.37
N SER A 80 -17.70 11.33 -8.43
CA SER A 80 -18.39 11.57 -9.71
C SER A 80 -19.87 11.22 -9.66
N ASP A 81 -20.26 10.20 -8.89
CA ASP A 81 -21.65 9.75 -8.72
C ASP A 81 -22.50 10.75 -7.90
N THR A 82 -21.86 11.56 -7.05
CA THR A 82 -22.55 12.55 -6.21
C THR A 82 -23.06 13.77 -7.01
N THR A 83 -22.57 13.97 -8.24
CA THR A 83 -22.91 15.14 -9.07
C THR A 83 -24.14 15.00 -9.98
N VAL A 84 -24.82 13.85 -10.01
CA VAL A 84 -25.91 13.59 -10.99
C VAL A 84 -27.34 13.73 -10.43
N THR A 85 -27.53 13.99 -9.13
CA THR A 85 -28.89 14.07 -8.54
C THR A 85 -29.24 15.46 -7.97
N THR A 86 -29.11 16.53 -8.76
CA THR A 86 -29.81 17.79 -8.46
C THR A 86 -30.08 18.56 -9.75
N GLY A 87 -31.04 18.09 -10.55
CA GLY A 87 -31.32 18.75 -11.83
C GLY A 87 -32.55 18.26 -12.56
N GLU A 88 -33.67 18.03 -11.88
CA GLU A 88 -34.98 18.03 -12.55
C GLU A 88 -36.07 18.34 -11.51
N THR A 89 -36.27 19.64 -11.27
CA THR A 89 -37.51 20.15 -10.68
C THR A 89 -38.29 20.81 -11.80
N ASP A 90 -39.35 20.11 -12.22
CA ASP A 90 -40.64 20.61 -12.69
C ASP A 90 -40.70 22.05 -13.22
N VAL A 91 -40.93 22.19 -14.54
CA VAL A 91 -41.48 23.42 -15.11
C VAL A 91 -42.75 23.07 -15.89
N LYS A 92 -43.86 23.12 -15.14
CA LYS A 92 -45.19 23.67 -15.47
C LYS A 92 -45.71 23.63 -16.92
#